data_AF-A0A9J6BX86-F1
#
_entry.id   AF-A0A9J6BX86-F1
#
_cell.length_a   1.000
_cell.length_b   1.000
_cell.length_c   1.000
_cell.angle_alpha   90.00
_cell.angle_beta   90.00
_cell.angle_gamma   90.00
#
_symmetry.space_group_name_H-M   'P 1'
#
loop_
_entity.id
_entity.type
_entity.pdbx_description
1 polymer ?
#
loop_
_entity_poly.entity_id
_entity_poly.type
_entity_poly.pdbx_seq_one_letter_code
_entity_poly.pdbx_strand_id
1 'polypeptide(L)'
;MLSQTQWDERKALYYVCLNCENILILGDFNHELKLGSPLESFMLQSFDTRLFSPRESTTNARTTVDGVFGRLEDYNVEVFIYESYASHYKPLVIRVHEL
;
A
#
# COMPACT_ATOMS: atom_id res chain seq x y z
N MET A 1 -2.01 -13.94 37.10
CA MET A 1 -2.57 -14.81 36.04
C MET A 1 -3.52 -13.96 35.22
N LEU A 2 -3.05 -13.43 34.08
CA LEU A 2 -3.88 -12.62 33.18
C LEU A 2 -4.65 -13.54 32.23
N SER A 3 -5.92 -13.22 32.09
CA SER A 3 -6.94 -13.91 31.30
C SER A 3 -6.59 -13.98 29.82
N GLN A 4 -6.96 -15.11 29.25
CA GLN A 4 -6.89 -15.46 27.84
C GLN A 4 -7.79 -14.53 27.00
N THR A 5 -7.21 -13.49 26.42
CA THR A 5 -7.92 -12.65 25.44
C THR A 5 -7.91 -13.38 24.09
N GLN A 6 -9.10 -13.78 23.63
CA GLN A 6 -9.33 -14.30 22.29
C GLN A 6 -8.80 -13.31 21.25
N TRP A 7 -7.71 -13.68 20.58
CA TRP A 7 -7.23 -13.01 19.38
C TRP A 7 -8.04 -13.50 18.18
N ASP A 8 -8.80 -12.59 17.58
CA ASP A 8 -9.58 -12.81 16.36
C ASP A 8 -8.61 -12.93 15.18
N GLU A 9 -8.41 -14.15 14.66
CA GLU A 9 -7.46 -14.53 13.61
C GLU A 9 -7.87 -14.02 12.21
N ARG A 10 -7.98 -12.71 12.02
CA ARG A 10 -7.97 -12.14 10.67
C ARG A 10 -6.54 -12.15 10.16
N LYS A 11 -6.18 -13.28 9.55
CA LYS A 11 -4.91 -13.61 8.91
C LYS A 11 -4.28 -12.43 8.17
N ALA A 12 -3.41 -11.69 8.85
CA ALA A 12 -2.42 -10.85 8.21
C ALA A 12 -1.22 -11.76 7.91
N LEU A 13 -0.99 -12.02 6.63
CA LEU A 13 0.18 -12.77 6.17
C LEU A 13 1.36 -11.80 6.19
N TYR A 14 2.24 -11.92 7.20
CA TYR A 14 3.47 -11.11 7.28
C TYR A 14 4.62 -11.87 6.62
N TYR A 15 5.14 -11.36 5.51
CA TYR A 15 6.44 -11.77 4.97
C TYR A 15 7.51 -10.88 5.59
N VAL A 16 8.43 -11.47 6.34
CA VAL A 16 9.61 -10.76 6.87
C VAL A 16 10.82 -11.14 6.00
N CYS A 17 11.16 -10.27 5.05
CA CYS A 17 12.46 -10.30 4.38
C CYS A 17 13.43 -9.41 5.17
N LEU A 18 14.38 -10.03 5.89
CA LEU A 18 15.49 -9.30 6.48
C LEU A 18 16.55 -9.12 5.38
N ASN A 19 16.87 -7.85 5.05
CA ASN A 19 17.78 -7.39 3.97
C ASN A 19 17.22 -7.33 2.54
N CYS A 20 15.97 -6.88 2.35
CA CYS A 20 15.50 -6.45 1.03
C CYS A 20 15.77 -4.94 0.84
N GLU A 21 16.76 -4.58 0.00
CA GLU A 21 17.06 -3.18 -0.36
C GLU A 21 15.88 -2.52 -1.06
N ASN A 22 15.27 -3.26 -1.99
CA ASN A 22 14.11 -2.85 -2.78
C ASN A 22 12.82 -3.49 -2.24
N ILE A 23 11.84 -2.66 -1.87
CA ILE A 23 10.56 -3.10 -1.30
C ILE A 23 9.41 -2.42 -2.05
N LEU A 24 8.41 -3.22 -2.43
CA LEU A 24 7.11 -2.75 -2.89
C LEU A 24 5.99 -3.43 -2.10
N ILE A 25 5.08 -2.63 -1.57
CA ILE A 25 3.91 -3.05 -0.80
C ILE A 25 2.68 -2.55 -1.54
N LEU A 26 1.92 -3.49 -2.11
CA LEU A 26 0.70 -3.24 -2.86
C LEU A 26 -0.49 -3.75 -2.07
N GLY A 27 -1.57 -2.98 -2.01
CA GLY A 27 -2.79 -3.48 -1.40
C GLY A 27 -3.93 -2.49 -1.32
N ASP A 28 -5.08 -3.02 -0.91
CA ASP A 28 -6.19 -2.27 -0.36
C ASP A 28 -5.91 -2.02 1.13
N PHE A 29 -5.59 -0.78 1.48
CA PHE A 29 -5.27 -0.41 2.85
C PHE A 29 -6.52 -0.11 3.68
N ASN A 30 -7.71 -0.05 3.08
CA ASN A 30 -8.96 0.35 3.72
C ASN A 30 -8.87 1.65 4.54
N HIS A 31 -7.89 2.49 4.20
CA HIS A 31 -7.62 3.78 4.79
C HIS A 31 -7.37 4.77 3.67
N GLU A 32 -7.93 5.97 3.82
CA GLU A 32 -7.78 7.02 2.84
C GLU A 32 -6.30 7.46 2.74
N LEU A 33 -5.69 7.22 1.58
CA LEU A 33 -4.28 7.49 1.28
C LEU A 33 -4.09 8.97 0.92
N LYS A 34 -3.85 9.79 1.94
CA LYS A 34 -3.53 11.22 1.81
C LYS A 34 -2.11 11.52 2.26
N LEU A 35 -1.55 12.60 1.73
CA LEU A 35 -0.22 13.08 2.13
C LEU A 35 -0.24 13.41 3.62
N GLY A 36 0.71 12.87 4.37
CA GLY A 36 0.79 13.05 5.82
C GLY A 36 -0.27 12.27 6.61
N SER A 37 -0.94 11.30 5.98
CA SER A 37 -1.86 10.42 6.71
C SER A 37 -1.12 9.60 7.79
N PRO A 38 -1.82 9.17 8.86
CA PRO A 38 -1.24 8.28 9.87
C PRO A 38 -0.66 7.00 9.28
N LEU A 39 -1.30 6.46 8.23
CA LEU A 39 -0.81 5.29 7.52
C LEU A 39 0.53 5.58 6.81
N GLU A 40 0.68 6.71 6.13
CA GLU A 40 1.96 7.07 5.50
C GLU A 40 3.08 7.22 6.54
N SER A 41 2.78 7.83 7.69
CA SER A 41 3.72 7.92 8.82
C SER A 41 4.12 6.52 9.34
N PHE A 42 3.15 5.62 9.49
CA PHE A 42 3.39 4.25 9.93
C PHE A 42 4.24 3.46 8.93
N MET A 43 3.95 3.57 7.63
CA MET A 43 4.68 2.89 6.56
C MET A 43 6.13 3.37 6.44
N LEU A 44 6.35 4.67 6.65
CA LEU A 44 7.70 5.24 6.71
C LEU A 44 8.46 4.75 7.95
N GLN A 45 7.86 4.82 9.14
CA GLN A 45 8.55 4.46 10.39
C GLN A 45 8.82 2.95 10.52
N SER A 46 7.91 2.12 10.01
CA SER A 46 7.98 0.66 10.20
C SER A 46 8.75 -0.06 9.10
N PHE A 47 8.68 0.47 7.88
CA PHE A 47 9.21 -0.20 6.69
C PHE A 47 10.18 0.66 5.88
N ASP A 48 10.43 1.91 6.30
CA ASP A 48 11.26 2.85 5.55
C ASP A 48 10.76 3.03 4.10
N THR A 49 9.43 3.04 3.93
CA THR A 49 8.78 3.15 2.61
C THR A 49 8.05 4.47 2.46
N ARG A 50 7.95 4.95 1.22
CA ARG A 50 7.15 6.13 0.85
C ARG A 50 5.98 5.74 -0.05
N LEU A 51 4.94 6.56 -0.07
CA LEU A 51 3.80 6.34 -0.96
C LEU A 51 4.18 6.69 -2.41
N PHE A 52 4.09 5.71 -3.31
CA PHE A 52 4.16 5.88 -4.76
C PHE A 52 2.77 6.02 -5.40
N SER A 53 1.71 5.65 -4.66
CA SER A 53 0.36 5.58 -5.20
C SER A 53 -0.17 6.95 -5.67
N PRO A 54 -1.09 6.91 -6.64
CA PRO A 54 -1.73 8.11 -7.17
C PRO A 54 -2.60 8.77 -6.11
N ARG A 55 -2.73 10.10 -6.22
CA ARG A 55 -3.59 10.94 -5.36
C ARG A 55 -5.04 11.01 -5.84
N GLU A 56 -5.35 10.22 -6.85
CA GLU A 56 -6.67 10.10 -7.48
C GLU A 56 -7.44 8.92 -6.87
N SER A 57 -8.76 8.90 -7.09
CA SER A 57 -9.61 7.87 -6.51
C SER A 57 -9.36 6.50 -7.14
N THR A 58 -9.18 5.50 -6.28
CA THR A 58 -9.00 4.09 -6.63
C THR A 58 -10.29 3.28 -6.51
N THR A 59 -11.42 3.92 -6.24
CA THR A 59 -12.73 3.28 -6.14
C THR A 59 -13.80 4.08 -6.87
N ASN A 60 -14.93 3.45 -7.17
CA ASN A 60 -16.08 4.14 -7.76
C ASN A 60 -16.81 5.05 -6.75
N ALA A 61 -16.56 4.88 -5.45
CA ALA A 61 -17.07 5.74 -4.39
C ALA A 61 -16.24 7.01 -4.14
N ARG A 62 -15.25 7.31 -5.00
CA ARG A 62 -14.36 8.48 -4.90
C ARG A 62 -13.45 8.47 -3.67
N THR A 63 -13.07 7.29 -3.19
CA THR A 63 -12.04 7.12 -2.15
C THR A 63 -10.71 6.68 -2.77
N THR A 64 -9.62 6.92 -2.06
CA THR A 64 -8.28 6.45 -2.44
C THR A 64 -7.79 5.53 -1.34
N VAL A 65 -8.06 4.23 -1.45
CA VAL A 65 -7.75 3.23 -0.41
C VAL A 65 -6.77 2.16 -0.89
N ASP A 66 -6.73 1.91 -2.20
CA ASP A 66 -5.68 1.12 -2.84
C ASP A 66 -4.44 1.95 -3.15
N GLY A 67 -3.27 1.37 -2.94
CA GLY A 67 -2.04 2.05 -3.27
C GLY A 67 -0.79 1.18 -3.27
N VAL A 68 0.34 1.88 -3.34
CA VAL A 68 1.67 1.32 -3.45
C VAL A 68 2.58 2.12 -2.55
N PHE A 69 3.18 1.44 -1.58
CA PHE A 69 4.31 1.97 -0.84
C PHE A 69 5.58 1.27 -1.30
N GLY A 70 6.71 1.95 -1.23
CA GLY A 70 7.96 1.27 -1.45
C GLY A 70 9.20 2.09 -1.16
N ARG A 71 10.31 1.38 -1.22
CA ARG A 71 11.68 1.90 -1.19
C ARG A 71 12.39 1.28 -2.37
N LEU A 72 12.71 2.11 -3.35
CA LEU A 72 13.42 1.71 -4.55
C LEU A 72 14.43 2.81 -4.85
N GLU A 73 15.71 2.56 -4.59
CA GLU A 73 16.77 3.58 -4.70
C GLU A 73 17.16 3.83 -6.16
N ASP A 74 17.20 2.77 -6.97
CA ASP A 74 17.66 2.79 -8.37
C ASP A 74 16.54 2.61 -9.39
N TYR A 75 15.28 2.83 -9.00
CA TYR A 75 14.14 2.67 -9.90
C TYR A 75 13.17 3.85 -9.85
N ASN A 76 12.66 4.21 -11.02
CA ASN A 76 11.46 5.01 -11.17
C ASN A 76 10.20 4.13 -11.09
N VAL A 77 9.17 4.66 -10.42
CA VAL A 77 7.86 4.02 -10.30
C VAL A 77 6.80 4.93 -10.91
N GLU A 78 6.07 4.40 -11.88
CA GLU A 78 4.88 5.03 -12.44
C GLU A 78 3.65 4.22 -12.01
N VAL A 79 2.58 4.91 -11.58
CA VAL A 79 1.33 4.25 -11.20
C VAL A 79 0.17 4.85 -11.99
N PHE A 80 -0.59 3.98 -12.64
CA PHE A 80 -1.73 4.32 -13.46
C PHE A 80 -3.01 3.73 -12.86
N ILE A 81 -4.10 4.50 -12.87
CA ILE A 81 -5.44 4.04 -12.50
C ILE A 81 -6.23 3.84 -13.79
N TYR A 82 -6.89 2.69 -13.89
CA TYR A 82 -7.80 2.41 -14.99
C TYR A 82 -9.23 2.27 -14.48
N GLU A 83 -10.20 2.67 -15.30
CA GLU A 83 -11.62 2.47 -14.99
C GLU A 83 -11.96 0.97 -14.98
N SER A 84 -12.82 0.58 -14.03
CA SER A 84 -13.29 -0.78 -13.87
C SER A 84 -14.79 -0.85 -14.09
N TYR A 85 -15.21 -1.69 -15.02
CA TYR A 85 -16.63 -1.94 -15.29
C TYR A 85 -17.20 -3.12 -14.50
N ALA A 86 -16.33 -3.92 -13.87
CA ALA A 86 -16.70 -5.18 -13.21
C ALA A 86 -16.38 -5.20 -11.71
N SER A 87 -15.74 -4.15 -11.17
CA SER A 87 -15.40 -4.04 -9.75
C SER A 87 -15.69 -2.64 -9.23
N HIS A 88 -15.98 -2.54 -7.94
CA HIS A 88 -16.01 -1.27 -7.21
C HIS A 88 -14.60 -0.64 -7.12
N TYR A 89 -13.57 -1.47 -7.16
CA TYR A 89 -12.17 -1.07 -7.11
C TYR A 89 -11.61 -0.90 -8.53
N LYS A 90 -10.80 0.15 -8.70
CA LYS A 90 -10.12 0.48 -9.94
C LYS A 90 -8.76 -0.23 -9.98
N PRO A 91 -8.44 -0.96 -11.06
CA PRO A 91 -7.13 -1.60 -11.18
C PRO A 91 -6.01 -0.56 -11.21
N LEU A 92 -4.96 -0.86 -10.45
CA LEU A 92 -3.70 -0.13 -10.47
C LEU A 92 -2.70 -0.88 -11.36
N VAL A 93 -2.10 -0.18 -12.31
CA VAL A 93 -0.97 -0.68 -13.09
C VAL A 93 0.27 0.05 -12.61
N ILE A 94 1.29 -0.73 -12.23
CA ILE A 94 2.54 -0.21 -11.69
C ILE A 94 3.63 -0.57 -12.67
N ARG A 95 4.38 0.43 -13.11
CA ARG A 95 5.57 0.23 -13.92
C ARG A 95 6.79 0.63 -13.10
N VAL A 96 7.79 -0.23 -13.14
CA VAL A 96 9.05 -0.05 -12.43
C VAL A 96 10.15 -0.11 -13.48
N HIS A 97 10.99 0.92 -13.51
CA HIS A 97 12.05 1.07 -14.51
C HIS A 97 13.36 1.46 -13.81
N GLU A 98 14.48 0.90 -14.23
CA GLU A 98 15.80 1.36 -13.78
C GLU A 98 16.00 2.84 -14.15
N LEU A 99 16.71 3.58 -13.30
CA LEU A 99 17.02 5.01 -13.49
C LEU A 99 18.02 5.27 -14.63
#